data_AF-A0AAV8XPL1-F1
#
_entry.id   AF-A0AAV8XPL1-F1
#
_cell.length_a   1.000
_cell.length_b   1.000
_cell.length_c   1.000
_cell.angle_alpha   90.00
_cell.angle_beta   90.00
_cell.angle_gamma   90.00
#
_symmetry.space_group_name_H-M   'P 1'
#
loop_
_entity.id
_entity.type
_entity.pdbx_description
1 polymer ?
#
loop_
_entity_poly.entity_id
_entity_poly.type
_entity_poly.pdbx_seq_one_letter_code
_entity_poly.pdbx_strand_id
1 'polypeptide(L)' 'MHDGCSTAHGDNFQTAAIECYNSNPNQIVAVGVNCIAPHVVEDLIKDINKNRETPIPLIVYANSGEHYNPETG' A
#
# COMPACT_ATOMS: atom_id res chain seq x y z
N MET A 1 16.17 -6.07 -6.04
CA MET A 1 15.07 -6.27 -7.00
C MET A 1 13.81 -5.92 -6.21
N HIS A 2 13.03 -4.93 -6.67
CA HIS A 2 11.84 -4.43 -5.96
C HIS A 2 10.65 -5.22 -6.50
N ASP A 3 10.23 -6.26 -5.79
CA ASP A 3 9.22 -7.24 -6.23
C ASP A 3 7.76 -6.74 -6.11
N GLY A 4 7.51 -5.45 -5.89
CA GLY A 4 6.16 -4.87 -5.87
C GLY A 4 5.26 -5.29 -4.70
N CYS A 5 5.69 -6.23 -3.85
CA CYS A 5 4.90 -6.78 -2.73
C CYS A 5 5.48 -6.52 -1.33
N SER A 6 6.66 -5.89 -1.24
CA SER A 6 7.38 -5.70 0.02
C SER A 6 7.56 -4.23 0.38
N THR A 7 7.47 -3.90 1.67
CA THR A 7 7.87 -2.60 2.23
C THR A 7 9.38 -2.40 2.04
N ALA A 8 9.87 -1.18 2.28
CA ALA A 8 11.30 -0.87 2.21
C ALA A 8 12.18 -1.72 3.15
N HIS A 9 11.57 -2.37 4.16
CA HIS A 9 12.21 -3.31 5.08
C HIS A 9 12.10 -4.78 4.67
N GLY A 10 11.34 -5.10 3.61
CA GLY A 10 11.12 -6.47 3.13
C GLY A 10 9.80 -7.09 3.58
N ASP A 11 9.06 -6.46 4.48
CA ASP A 11 7.80 -7.00 5.02
C ASP A 11 6.68 -6.98 3.97
N ASN A 12 5.77 -7.94 4.02
CA ASN A 12 4.58 -7.91 3.18
C ASN A 12 3.66 -6.75 3.63
N PHE A 13 3.33 -5.83 2.71
CA PHE A 13 2.51 -4.65 3.02
C PHE A 13 1.15 -5.01 3.62
N GLN A 14 0.49 -6.06 3.12
CA GLN A 14 -0.85 -6.45 3.57
C GLN A 14 -0.85 -6.85 5.03
N THR A 15 0.13 -7.67 5.44
CA THR A 15 0.30 -8.08 6.83
C THR A 15 0.48 -6.87 7.73
N ALA A 16 1.44 -5.99 7.39
CA ALA A 16 1.73 -4.80 8.18
C ALA A 16 0.50 -3.88 8.31
N ALA A 17 -0.20 -3.61 7.20
CA ALA A 17 -1.37 -2.75 7.19
C ALA A 17 -2.51 -3.32 8.05
N ILE A 18 -2.73 -4.64 8.01
CA ILE A 18 -3.74 -5.33 8.83
C ILE A 18 -3.38 -5.26 10.32
N GLU A 19 -2.13 -5.56 10.68
CA GLU A 19 -1.67 -5.53 12.07
C GLU A 19 -1.72 -4.12 12.66
N CYS A 20 -1.32 -3.11 11.89
CA CYS A 20 -1.42 -1.71 12.30
C CYS A 20 -2.87 -1.31 12.57
N TYR A 21 -3.78 -1.55 11.62
CA TYR A 21 -5.20 -1.19 11.78
C TYR A 21 -5.83 -1.86 13.00
N ASN A 22 -5.55 -3.15 13.19
CA ASN A 22 -6.09 -3.92 14.32
C ASN A 22 -5.47 -3.53 15.66
N SER A 23 -4.26 -2.95 15.70
CA SER A 23 -3.61 -2.55 16.95
C SER A 23 -4.24 -1.34 17.62
N ASN A 24 -4.89 -0.45 16.86
CA ASN A 24 -5.57 0.72 17.43
C ASN A 24 -6.75 1.20 16.57
N PRO A 25 -7.83 0.40 16.48
CA PRO A 25 -8.97 0.70 15.60
C PRO A 25 -9.74 1.96 15.99
N ASN A 26 -9.56 2.46 17.22
CA ASN A 26 -10.20 3.70 17.69
C ASN A 26 -9.48 4.97 17.22
N GLN A 27 -8.22 4.86 16.81
CA GLN A 27 -7.42 6.01 16.33
C GLN A 27 -7.03 5.88 14.86
N ILE A 28 -6.85 4.65 14.37
CA ILE A 28 -6.49 4.37 12.99
C ILE A 28 -7.79 4.14 12.22
N VAL A 29 -8.22 5.16 11.49
CA VAL A 29 -9.48 5.13 10.72
C VAL A 29 -9.31 4.58 9.30
N ALA A 30 -8.07 4.53 8.79
CA ALA A 30 -7.74 4.05 7.45
C ALA A 30 -6.25 3.69 7.38
N VAL A 31 -5.87 2.88 6.39
CA VAL A 31 -4.48 2.59 6.03
C VAL A 31 -4.28 2.80 4.55
N GLY A 32 -3.04 2.97 4.08
CA GLY A 32 -2.84 3.33 2.69
C GLY A 32 -1.40 3.28 2.20
N VAL A 33 -1.25 3.50 0.91
CA VAL A 33 0.04 3.61 0.23
C VAL A 33 0.19 4.98 -0.42
N ASN A 34 1.41 5.51 -0.37
CA ASN A 34 1.81 6.78 -0.96
C ASN A 34 3.14 6.58 -1.71
N CYS A 35 3.44 7.44 -2.69
CA CYS A 35 4.72 7.42 -3.44
C CYS A 35 5.00 6.09 -4.17
N ILE A 36 3.95 5.42 -4.59
CA ILE A 36 3.99 4.10 -5.24
C ILE A 36 3.71 4.23 -6.73
N ALA A 37 4.35 3.41 -7.57
CA ALA A 37 4.03 3.37 -9.00
C ALA A 37 2.59 2.86 -9.20
N PRO A 38 1.76 3.51 -10.05
CA PRO A 38 0.35 3.12 -10.21
C PRO A 38 0.12 1.64 -10.53
N HIS A 39 1.02 1.01 -11.29
CA HIS A 39 0.86 -0.37 -11.76
C HIS A 39 1.04 -1.43 -10.66
N VAL A 40 1.70 -1.11 -9.53
CA VAL A 40 1.86 -2.07 -8.41
C VAL A 40 0.85 -1.85 -7.28
N VAL A 41 0.01 -0.81 -7.36
CA VAL A 41 -0.99 -0.51 -6.33
C VAL A 41 -1.96 -1.66 -6.15
N GLU A 42 -2.45 -2.24 -7.26
CA GLU A 42 -3.40 -3.34 -7.20
C GLU A 42 -2.81 -4.51 -6.40
N ASP A 43 -1.61 -4.96 -6.76
CA ASP A 43 -0.98 -6.11 -6.11
C ASP A 43 -0.76 -5.89 -4.60
N LEU A 44 -0.47 -4.65 -4.19
CA LEU A 44 -0.28 -4.31 -2.78
C LEU A 44 -1.57 -4.38 -1.96
N ILE A 45 -2.67 -3.84 -2.48
CA ILE A 45 -3.91 -3.70 -1.71
C ILE A 45 -4.93 -4.82 -1.98
N LYS A 46 -4.71 -5.59 -3.04
CA LYS A 46 -5.55 -6.74 -3.39
C LYS A 46 -5.58 -7.71 -2.23
N ASP A 47 -6.74 -8.29 -1.99
CA ASP A 47 -7.00 -9.23 -0.91
C ASP A 47 -6.87 -8.71 0.55
N ILE A 48 -6.49 -7.45 0.80
CA ILE A 48 -6.36 -6.90 2.17
C ILE A 48 -7.66 -6.99 3.00
N ASN A 49 -8.82 -6.97 2.32
CA ASN A 49 -10.14 -7.08 2.92
C ASN A 49 -10.85 -8.42 2.62
N LYS A 50 -10.21 -9.37 1.94
CA LYS A 50 -10.85 -10.59 1.40
C LYS A 50 -11.59 -11.43 2.44
N ASN A 51 -11.06 -11.52 3.65
CA ASN A 51 -11.60 -12.36 4.73
C ASN A 51 -12.03 -11.52 5.95
N ARG A 52 -12.37 -10.24 5.75
CA ARG A 52 -12.73 -9.33 6.85
C ARG A 52 -14.22 -9.05 6.86
N GLU A 53 -14.84 -9.21 8.03
CA GLU A 53 -16.23 -8.82 8.25
C GLU A 53 -16.37 -7.29 8.26
N THR A 54 -15.41 -6.59 8.88
CA THR A 54 -15.30 -5.13 8.82
C THR A 54 -14.13 -4.73 7.92
N PRO A 55 -14.41 -4.14 6.74
CA PRO A 55 -13.36 -3.74 5.82
C PRO A 55 -12.53 -2.59 6.39
N ILE A 56 -11.22 -2.62 6.14
CA ILE A 56 -10.30 -1.53 6.41
C ILE A 56 -10.48 -0.47 5.31
N PRO A 57 -10.74 0.79 5.66
CA PRO A 57 -10.72 1.87 4.68
C PRO A 57 -9.31 2.06 4.11
N LEU A 58 -9.20 2.13 2.78
CA LEU A 58 -7.93 2.21 2.07
C LEU A 58 -7.73 3.59 1.43
N ILE A 59 -6.54 4.17 1.61
CA ILE A 59 -6.12 5.43 0.98
C ILE A 59 -4.99 5.13 0.00
N VAL A 60 -5.12 5.59 -1.24
CA VAL A 60 -4.09 5.42 -2.27
C VAL A 60 -3.72 6.78 -2.83
N TYR A 61 -2.44 7.11 -2.77
CA TYR A 61 -1.84 8.23 -3.49
C TYR A 61 -0.65 7.71 -4.30
N ALA A 62 -0.92 7.28 -5.52
CA ALA A 62 0.12 6.83 -6.44
C ALA A 62 0.85 8.03 -7.05
N ASN A 63 2.11 7.83 -7.45
CA ASN A 63 2.82 8.77 -8.30
C ASN A 63 2.07 8.92 -9.63
N SER A 64 2.23 10.06 -10.33
CA SER A 64 1.51 10.37 -11.58
C SER A 64 1.80 9.41 -12.76
N GLY A 65 2.60 8.36 -12.57
CA GLY A 65 2.97 7.40 -13.60
C GLY A 65 3.98 7.94 -14.63
N GLU A 66 4.49 9.15 -14.42
CA GLU A 66 5.46 9.79 -15.29
C GLU A 66 6.80 9.08 -15.08
N HIS A 67 7.34 8.50 -16.15
CA HIS A 67 8.71 8.02 -16.15
C HIS A 67 9.61 9.24 -16.01
N TYR A 68 10.27 9.40 -14.86
CA TYR A 68 11.35 10.36 -14.73
C TYR A 68 12.44 10.00 -15.75
N ASN A 69 12.62 10.83 -16.78
CA ASN A 69 13.67 10.68 -17.78
C ASN A 69 14.86 11.56 -17.36
N PRO A 70 15.94 11.01 -16.78
CA PRO A 70 17.09 11.81 -16.32
C PRO A 70 17.84 12.50 -17.47
N GLU A 71 17.54 12.17 -18.74
CA GLU A 71 18.17 12.76 -19.92
C GLU A 71 17.53 14.09 -20.37
N THR A 72 16.42 14.50 -19.76
CA THR A 72 15.77 15.80 -20.02
C THR A 72 16.04 16.84 -18.92
N GLY A 73 17.06 16.59 -18.07
CA GLY A 73 17.53 17.52 -17.03
C GLY A 73 18.60 18.48 -17.52
#